data_AF-A0A6A6SMT5-F1
#
_entry.id   AF-A0A6A6SMT5-F1
#
_cell.length_a   1.000
_cell.length_b   1.000
_cell.length_c   1.000
_cell.angle_alpha   90.00
_cell.angle_beta   90.00
_cell.angle_gamma   90.00
#
_symmetry.space_group_name_H-M   'P 1'
#
loop_
_entity.id
_entity.type
_entity.pdbx_description
1 polymer ?
#
loop_
_entity_poly.entity_id
_entity_poly.type
_entity_poly.pdbx_seq_one_letter_code
_entity_poly.pdbx_strand_id
1 'polypeptide(L)'
;MSTGMGAHEMEIRIFTPPRPMLNGCILPGPERQLEGFQGRDVRARTEQGRPAWWCKVDRVVVFDGVEGDDEGGQVLKYKTRSSKGLSIARRRGDSEVVIIPLDCAHCQEMLNRQEWKYDVQVCKRSVCWECRERCMWEDKQEIEQGIEGKSELANMEKNRERADSVLADEQARDEELMRKLGIETGPKSPIQAVGGIEERLEAK
;
A
#
# COMPACT_ATOMS: atom_id res chain seq x y z
N MET A 1 12.03 -53.37 -29.89
CA MET A 1 12.46 -52.02 -29.50
C MET A 1 11.23 -51.29 -28.98
N SER A 2 11.03 -51.34 -27.66
CA SER A 2 9.83 -50.87 -27.00
C SER A 2 10.08 -49.44 -26.52
N THR A 3 9.47 -48.46 -27.20
CA THR A 3 9.48 -47.06 -26.77
C THR A 3 8.67 -46.92 -25.49
N GLY A 4 9.36 -46.70 -24.37
CA GLY A 4 8.75 -46.27 -23.12
C GLY A 4 8.14 -44.88 -23.31
N MET A 5 6.81 -44.81 -23.25
CA MET A 5 6.09 -43.55 -23.06
C MET A 5 6.40 -43.08 -21.65
N GLY A 6 7.29 -42.09 -21.53
CA GLY A 6 7.53 -41.39 -20.28
C GLY A 6 6.23 -40.75 -19.82
N ALA A 7 5.67 -41.27 -18.73
CA ALA A 7 4.64 -40.58 -17.99
C ALA A 7 5.26 -39.26 -17.50
N HIS A 8 4.91 -38.15 -18.16
CA HIS A 8 5.10 -36.84 -17.57
C HIS A 8 4.22 -36.80 -16.33
N GLU A 9 4.83 -37.05 -15.18
CA GLU A 9 4.25 -36.75 -13.88
C GLU A 9 3.66 -35.34 -13.95
N MET A 10 2.35 -35.23 -13.68
CA MET A 10 1.68 -33.94 -13.54
C MET A 10 2.19 -33.31 -12.26
N GLU A 11 3.37 -32.68 -12.33
CA GLU A 11 3.93 -31.89 -11.25
C GLU A 11 2.93 -30.78 -10.93
N ILE A 12 2.25 -30.91 -9.79
CA ILE A 12 1.29 -29.93 -9.29
C ILE A 12 2.09 -28.66 -9.04
N ARG A 13 1.91 -27.65 -9.90
CA ARG A 13 2.57 -26.36 -9.73
C ARG A 13 1.87 -25.62 -8.59
N ILE A 14 2.59 -25.41 -7.49
CA ILE A 14 2.11 -24.65 -6.34
C ILE A 14 2.65 -23.23 -6.46
N PHE A 15 1.76 -22.24 -6.40
CA PHE A 15 2.17 -20.84 -6.33
C PHE A 15 2.63 -20.50 -4.91
N THR A 16 3.89 -20.08 -4.77
CA THR A 16 4.40 -19.50 -3.53
C THR A 16 4.28 -17.97 -3.60
N PRO A 17 3.52 -17.33 -2.69
CA PRO A 17 3.42 -15.87 -2.62
C PRO A 17 4.77 -15.25 -2.22
N PRO A 18 5.01 -13.98 -2.60
CA PRO A 18 6.24 -13.28 -2.24
C PRO A 18 6.36 -13.16 -0.71
N ARG A 19 7.52 -13.49 -0.17
CA ARG A 19 7.77 -13.42 1.27
C ARG A 19 7.78 -11.96 1.74
N PRO A 20 7.18 -11.65 2.90
CA PRO A 20 7.33 -10.34 3.48
C PRO A 20 8.80 -10.11 3.83
N MET A 21 9.33 -8.94 3.47
CA MET A 21 10.66 -8.53 3.92
C MET A 21 10.61 -8.26 5.42
N LEU A 22 11.50 -8.89 6.19
CA LEU A 22 11.70 -8.57 7.60
C LEU A 22 12.10 -7.09 7.70
N ASN A 23 11.21 -6.28 8.30
CA ASN A 23 11.37 -4.83 8.50
C ASN A 23 11.62 -4.03 7.20
N GLY A 24 11.18 -4.54 6.04
CA GLY A 24 11.38 -3.87 4.74
C GLY A 24 12.84 -3.80 4.28
N CYS A 25 13.74 -4.59 4.88
CA CYS A 25 15.16 -4.56 4.56
C CYS A 25 15.47 -5.37 3.29
N ILE A 26 16.06 -4.72 2.30
CA ILE A 26 16.46 -5.33 1.01
C ILE A 26 17.91 -5.79 1.05
N LEU A 27 18.73 -5.16 1.89
CA LEU A 27 20.13 -5.54 2.11
C LEU A 27 20.20 -6.69 3.12
N PRO A 28 21.10 -7.67 2.94
CA PRO A 28 21.32 -8.71 3.94
C PRO A 28 21.73 -8.03 5.26
N GLY A 29 20.97 -8.29 6.33
CA GLY A 29 21.32 -7.80 7.66
C GLY A 29 22.65 -8.39 8.16
N PRO A 30 23.28 -7.75 9.17
CA PRO A 30 24.50 -8.28 9.80
C PRO A 30 24.26 -9.61 10.51
N GLU A 31 23.05 -9.85 11.01
CA GLU A 31 22.60 -11.15 11.52
C GLU A 31 22.03 -11.96 10.37
N ARG A 32 22.76 -13.00 9.98
CA ARG A 32 22.47 -13.94 8.88
C ARG A 32 20.97 -14.16 8.68
N GLN A 33 20.42 -13.51 7.68
CA GLN A 33 19.09 -13.82 7.16
C GLN A 33 19.12 -15.27 6.67
N LEU A 34 18.25 -16.11 7.24
CA LEU A 34 18.27 -17.58 7.14
C LEU A 34 18.09 -18.14 5.72
N GLU A 35 17.79 -17.31 4.72
CA GLU A 35 17.85 -17.65 3.31
C GLU A 35 18.10 -16.37 2.50
N GLY A 36 18.90 -16.47 1.43
CA GLY A 36 19.19 -15.34 0.55
C GLY A 36 17.90 -14.80 -0.09
N PHE A 37 17.71 -13.49 0.01
CA PHE A 37 16.61 -12.78 -0.63
C PHE A 37 16.61 -13.01 -2.15
N GLN A 38 15.45 -13.40 -2.72
CA GLN A 38 15.31 -13.56 -4.16
C GLN A 38 14.67 -12.31 -4.75
N GLY A 39 15.08 -11.89 -5.96
CA GLY A 39 14.50 -10.72 -6.63
C GLY A 39 12.97 -10.79 -6.82
N ARG A 40 12.38 -11.99 -6.74
CA ARG A 40 10.93 -12.20 -6.76
C ARG A 40 10.24 -11.66 -5.50
N ASP A 41 10.92 -11.60 -4.36
CA ASP A 41 10.35 -11.11 -3.11
C ASP A 41 10.35 -9.56 -3.03
N VAL A 42 11.01 -8.86 -3.98
CA VAL A 42 10.96 -7.39 -4.04
C VAL A 42 9.56 -6.96 -4.47
N ARG A 43 8.94 -6.10 -3.68
CA ARG A 43 7.77 -5.34 -4.10
C ARG A 43 8.22 -3.97 -4.58
N ALA A 44 8.03 -3.70 -5.86
CA ALA A 44 8.28 -2.40 -6.44
C ALA A 44 6.99 -1.84 -7.02
N ARG A 45 6.98 -0.54 -7.28
CA ARG A 45 5.88 0.15 -7.95
C ARG A 45 6.41 0.96 -9.10
N THR A 46 5.65 1.09 -10.18
CA THR A 46 5.99 2.05 -11.23
C THR A 46 5.71 3.48 -10.76
N GLU A 47 6.14 4.47 -11.53
CA GLU A 47 5.75 5.88 -11.32
C GLU A 47 4.22 6.08 -11.29
N GLN A 48 3.47 5.26 -12.02
CA GLN A 48 2.01 5.24 -12.00
C GLN A 48 1.41 4.46 -10.81
N GLY A 49 2.24 4.03 -9.87
CA GLY A 49 1.82 3.26 -8.69
C GLY A 49 1.49 1.79 -8.98
N ARG A 50 1.76 1.28 -10.19
CA ARG A 50 1.43 -0.10 -10.57
C ARG A 50 2.40 -1.11 -9.94
N PRO A 51 1.94 -2.26 -9.43
CA PRO A 51 2.84 -3.28 -8.89
C PRO A 51 3.83 -3.79 -9.93
N ALA A 52 5.09 -3.92 -9.53
CA ALA A 52 6.16 -4.43 -10.35
C ALA A 52 7.09 -5.37 -9.56
N TRP A 53 7.64 -6.38 -10.23
CA TRP A 53 8.54 -7.35 -9.61
C TRP A 53 9.49 -8.01 -10.61
N TRP A 54 10.51 -8.69 -10.08
CA TRP A 54 11.46 -9.44 -10.89
C TRP A 54 11.10 -10.93 -10.97
N CYS A 55 11.19 -11.49 -12.16
CA CYS A 55 10.98 -12.89 -12.48
C CYS A 55 12.21 -13.44 -13.21
N LYS A 56 12.61 -14.67 -12.90
CA LYS A 56 13.70 -15.36 -13.59
C LYS A 56 13.42 -15.51 -15.10
N VAL A 57 12.17 -15.75 -15.48
CA VAL A 57 11.76 -16.01 -16.86
C VAL A 57 11.43 -14.73 -17.61
N ASP A 58 10.65 -13.83 -17.00
CA ASP A 58 10.14 -12.61 -17.65
C ASP A 58 10.93 -11.33 -17.33
N ARG A 59 12.02 -11.46 -16.56
CA ARG A 59 12.89 -10.38 -16.09
C ARG A 59 12.14 -9.40 -15.21
N VAL A 60 11.60 -8.31 -15.74
CA VAL A 60 10.76 -7.35 -14.99
C VAL A 60 9.34 -7.49 -15.47
N VAL A 61 8.40 -7.64 -14.56
CA VAL A 61 6.97 -7.69 -14.82
C VAL A 61 6.32 -6.49 -14.16
N VAL A 62 5.46 -5.80 -14.91
CA VAL A 62 4.59 -4.72 -14.45
C VAL A 62 3.15 -5.18 -14.63
N PHE A 63 2.35 -5.03 -13.58
CA PHE A 63 0.93 -5.36 -13.59
C PHE A 63 0.09 -4.11 -13.78
N ASP A 64 -0.60 -4.01 -14.92
CA ASP A 64 -1.41 -2.84 -15.27
C ASP A 64 -2.87 -2.95 -14.82
N GLY A 65 -3.24 -4.06 -14.17
CA GLY A 65 -4.60 -4.34 -13.70
C GLY A 65 -5.31 -5.43 -14.49
N VAL A 66 -6.61 -5.58 -14.21
CA VAL A 66 -7.49 -6.57 -14.85
C VAL A 66 -8.51 -5.83 -15.71
N GLU A 67 -8.69 -6.28 -16.95
CA GLU A 67 -9.90 -5.96 -17.71
C GLU A 67 -10.90 -7.10 -17.51
N GLY A 68 -12.06 -6.76 -16.94
CA GLY A 68 -13.26 -7.58 -17.01
C GLY A 68 -14.14 -7.04 -18.13
N ASP A 69 -14.61 -7.93 -19.01
CA ASP A 69 -15.77 -7.62 -19.85
C ASP A 69 -17.00 -7.85 -18.96
N ASP A 70 -17.70 -6.77 -18.60
CA ASP A 70 -18.91 -6.80 -17.77
C ASP A 70 -20.11 -7.45 -18.48
N GLU A 71 -20.00 -7.75 -19.78
CA GLU A 71 -21.05 -8.38 -20.58
C GLU A 71 -20.76 -9.87 -20.83
N GLY A 72 -21.12 -10.69 -19.85
CA GLY A 72 -21.47 -12.09 -20.09
C GLY A 72 -20.32 -13.06 -20.37
N GLY A 73 -19.67 -13.52 -19.29
CA GLY A 73 -19.00 -14.83 -19.30
C GLY A 73 -17.47 -14.81 -19.36
N GLN A 74 -16.87 -14.47 -18.21
CA GLN A 74 -15.63 -15.03 -17.65
C GLN A 74 -14.46 -15.35 -18.60
N VAL A 75 -13.65 -14.34 -18.91
CA VAL A 75 -12.19 -14.50 -18.84
C VAL A 75 -11.57 -13.21 -18.30
N LEU A 76 -11.25 -13.18 -17.00
CA LEU A 76 -10.47 -12.07 -16.41
C LEU A 76 -9.12 -12.00 -17.15
N LYS A 77 -8.91 -10.91 -17.90
CA LYS A 77 -7.70 -10.72 -18.68
C LYS A 77 -6.75 -9.80 -17.93
N TYR A 78 -5.78 -10.43 -17.28
CA TYR A 78 -4.69 -9.73 -16.60
C TYR A 78 -3.81 -9.02 -17.62
N LYS A 79 -3.74 -7.69 -17.52
CA LYS A 79 -2.84 -6.87 -18.32
C LYS A 79 -1.48 -6.83 -17.66
N THR A 80 -0.50 -7.34 -18.39
CA THR A 80 0.89 -7.37 -17.93
C THR A 80 1.81 -6.84 -19.02
N ARG A 81 2.86 -6.14 -18.56
CA ARG A 81 3.99 -5.74 -19.38
C ARG A 81 5.24 -6.40 -18.85
N SER A 82 6.12 -6.85 -19.74
CA SER A 82 7.41 -7.42 -19.32
C SER A 82 8.59 -6.92 -20.15
N SER A 83 9.77 -6.93 -19.54
CA SER A 83 11.03 -6.56 -20.20
C SER A 83 11.66 -7.73 -20.99
N LYS A 84 10.99 -8.89 -21.01
CA LYS A 84 11.47 -10.08 -21.71
C LYS A 84 11.53 -9.88 -23.22
N GLY A 85 12.71 -10.15 -23.78
CA GLY A 85 12.89 -10.30 -25.22
C GLY A 85 12.90 -8.98 -25.99
N LEU A 86 12.98 -7.83 -25.31
CA LEU A 86 13.16 -6.53 -25.97
C LEU A 86 14.50 -6.43 -26.69
N SER A 87 15.57 -6.92 -26.07
CA SER A 87 16.91 -6.98 -26.67
C SER A 87 16.98 -7.90 -27.89
N ILE A 88 16.12 -8.92 -27.96
CA ILE A 88 16.12 -9.92 -29.05
C ILE A 88 15.15 -9.51 -30.16
N ALA A 89 14.00 -8.91 -29.83
CA ALA A 89 12.93 -8.65 -30.79
C ALA A 89 12.93 -7.24 -31.41
N ARG A 90 13.87 -6.35 -31.02
CA ARG A 90 13.92 -4.94 -31.47
C ARG A 90 12.57 -4.21 -31.42
N ARG A 91 11.71 -4.59 -30.46
CA ARG A 91 10.38 -3.99 -30.31
C ARG A 91 10.54 -2.65 -29.61
N ARG A 92 9.76 -1.65 -30.04
CA ARG A 92 9.57 -0.43 -29.25
C ARG A 92 8.88 -0.84 -27.95
N GLY A 93 9.64 -0.84 -26.86
CA GLY A 93 9.09 -0.96 -25.52
C GLY A 93 8.71 0.41 -25.00
N ASP A 94 7.75 0.45 -24.08
CA ASP A 94 7.45 1.62 -23.28
C ASP A 94 8.56 1.74 -22.23
N SER A 95 9.11 2.95 -22.06
CA SER A 95 10.02 3.26 -20.96
C SER A 95 9.22 3.39 -19.67
N GLU A 96 9.55 2.59 -18.67
CA GLU A 96 8.94 2.61 -17.35
C GLU A 96 10.02 2.82 -16.29
N VAL A 97 9.67 3.59 -15.26
CA VAL A 97 10.52 3.81 -14.09
C VAL A 97 9.95 2.99 -12.94
N VAL A 98 10.67 1.96 -12.53
CA VAL A 98 10.31 1.11 -11.40
C VAL A 98 10.98 1.67 -10.15
N ILE A 99 10.17 1.98 -9.14
CA ILE A 99 10.56 2.56 -7.87
C ILE A 99 10.45 1.48 -6.79
N ILE A 100 11.56 1.22 -6.11
CA ILE A 100 11.62 0.36 -4.93
C ILE A 100 11.64 1.27 -3.70
N PRO A 101 10.58 1.29 -2.88
CA PRO A 101 10.60 2.02 -1.62
C PRO A 101 11.58 1.36 -0.65
N LEU A 102 12.42 2.16 0.01
CA LEU A 102 13.34 1.68 1.04
C LEU A 102 12.73 2.03 2.41
N ASP A 103 11.87 1.17 2.93
CA ASP A 103 11.17 1.44 4.20
C ASP A 103 12.06 1.19 5.44
N CYS A 104 13.18 0.49 5.25
CA CYS A 104 14.10 0.14 6.33
C CYS A 104 15.16 1.23 6.56
N ALA A 105 15.27 1.71 7.81
CA ALA A 105 16.31 2.67 8.22
C ALA A 105 17.73 2.19 7.86
N HIS A 106 18.03 0.90 8.04
CA HIS A 106 19.33 0.32 7.64
C HIS A 106 19.62 0.50 6.13
N CYS A 107 18.62 0.24 5.28
CA CYS A 107 18.79 0.42 3.84
C CYS A 107 18.94 1.90 3.46
N GLN A 108 18.20 2.77 4.13
CA GLN A 108 18.27 4.21 3.90
C GLN A 108 19.63 4.78 4.31
N GLU A 109 20.18 4.38 5.45
CA GLU A 109 21.51 4.80 5.94
C GLU A 109 22.63 4.27 5.04
N MET A 110 22.59 2.99 4.67
CA MET A 110 23.63 2.37 3.86
C MET A 110 23.67 2.92 2.43
N LEU A 111 22.51 3.25 1.86
CA LEU A 111 22.41 3.75 0.47
C LEU A 111 22.31 5.28 0.40
N ASN A 112 22.12 5.97 1.53
CA ASN A 112 21.81 7.41 1.63
C ASN A 112 20.67 7.84 0.70
N ARG A 113 19.64 7.00 0.57
CA ARG A 113 18.50 7.19 -0.33
C ARG A 113 17.22 6.65 0.30
N GLN A 114 16.09 7.28 0.01
CA GLN A 114 14.76 6.83 0.45
C GLN A 114 14.09 5.90 -0.58
N GLU A 115 14.51 5.98 -1.84
CA GLU A 115 13.95 5.21 -2.93
C GLU A 115 15.04 4.80 -3.92
N TRP A 116 14.86 3.64 -4.55
CA TRP A 116 15.70 3.18 -5.65
C TRP A 116 14.89 3.18 -6.94
N LYS A 117 15.29 4.01 -7.91
CA LYS A 117 14.71 4.06 -9.26
C LYS A 117 15.47 3.17 -10.23
N TYR A 118 14.73 2.39 -11.01
CA TYR A 118 15.23 1.49 -12.01
C TYR A 118 14.50 1.73 -13.33
N ASP A 119 15.21 2.33 -14.29
CA ASP A 119 14.68 2.60 -15.62
C ASP A 119 14.72 1.33 -16.46
N VAL A 120 13.58 0.93 -17.01
CA VAL A 120 13.45 -0.32 -17.77
C VAL A 120 12.51 -0.12 -18.94
N GLN A 121 12.81 -0.78 -20.06
CA GLN A 121 11.86 -0.89 -21.15
C GLN A 121 10.98 -2.13 -20.94
N VAL A 122 9.67 -1.99 -21.16
CA VAL A 122 8.70 -3.08 -21.05
C VAL A 122 7.79 -3.11 -22.27
N CYS A 123 7.20 -4.26 -22.58
CA CYS A 123 6.21 -4.40 -23.64
C CYS A 123 5.03 -5.25 -23.20
N LYS A 124 3.85 -4.98 -23.77
CA LYS A 124 2.63 -5.75 -23.51
C LYS A 124 2.82 -7.20 -23.97
N ARG A 125 2.71 -8.16 -23.05
CA ARG A 125 2.86 -9.59 -23.35
C ARG A 125 2.30 -10.46 -22.23
N SER A 126 1.94 -11.70 -22.56
CA SER A 126 1.71 -12.74 -21.55
C SER A 126 2.99 -13.07 -20.78
N VAL A 127 2.84 -13.27 -19.48
CA VAL A 127 3.90 -13.68 -18.54
C VAL A 127 3.84 -15.19 -18.26
N CYS A 128 4.85 -15.71 -17.57
CA CYS A 128 4.90 -17.09 -17.11
C CYS A 128 3.75 -17.39 -16.13
N TRP A 129 3.48 -18.69 -15.91
CA TRP A 129 2.41 -19.13 -15.03
C TRP A 129 2.54 -18.55 -13.61
N GLU A 130 3.74 -18.57 -13.02
CA GLU A 130 3.96 -18.02 -11.67
C GLU A 130 3.66 -16.52 -11.57
N CYS A 131 4.02 -15.75 -12.60
CA CYS A 131 3.73 -14.31 -12.63
C CYS A 131 2.25 -14.05 -12.84
N ARG A 132 1.56 -14.90 -13.61
CA ARG A 132 0.11 -14.82 -13.76
C ARG A 132 -0.59 -15.07 -12.42
N GLU A 133 -0.21 -16.12 -11.71
CA GLU A 133 -0.72 -16.40 -10.36
C GLU A 133 -0.43 -15.24 -9.39
N ARG A 134 0.77 -14.65 -9.47
CA ARG A 134 1.07 -13.45 -8.68
C ARG A 134 0.18 -12.27 -9.04
N CYS A 135 -0.13 -12.02 -10.31
CA CYS A 135 -1.06 -10.94 -10.69
C CYS A 135 -2.42 -11.14 -10.01
N MET A 136 -2.92 -12.38 -9.98
CA MET A 136 -4.18 -12.68 -9.28
C MET A 136 -4.08 -12.46 -7.78
N TRP A 137 -2.93 -12.76 -7.20
CA TRP A 137 -2.67 -12.54 -5.78
C TRP A 137 -2.56 -11.04 -5.43
N GLU A 138 -1.86 -10.23 -6.24
CA GLU A 138 -1.74 -8.78 -6.06
C GLU A 138 -3.11 -8.10 -6.23
N ASP A 139 -3.92 -8.52 -7.20
CA ASP A 139 -5.29 -8.03 -7.41
C ASP A 139 -6.19 -8.29 -6.19
N LYS A 140 -6.12 -9.51 -5.64
CA LYS A 140 -6.83 -9.85 -4.39
C LYS A 140 -6.36 -9.00 -3.21
N GLN A 141 -5.05 -8.79 -3.07
CA GLN A 141 -4.48 -7.96 -2.00
C GLN A 141 -4.92 -6.51 -2.09
N GLU A 142 -4.99 -5.95 -3.30
CA GLU A 142 -5.48 -4.59 -3.51
C GLU A 142 -6.97 -4.46 -3.12
N ILE A 143 -7.78 -5.48 -3.44
CA ILE A 143 -9.18 -5.55 -3.03
C ILE A 143 -9.31 -5.67 -1.51
N GLU A 144 -8.58 -6.59 -0.87
CA GLU A 144 -8.62 -6.81 0.58
C GLU A 144 -8.18 -5.56 1.35
N GLN A 145 -7.05 -4.96 0.99
CA GLN A 145 -6.56 -3.72 1.62
C GLN A 145 -7.50 -2.53 1.37
N GLY A 146 -8.11 -2.45 0.18
CA GLY A 146 -9.09 -1.42 -0.13
C GLY A 146 -10.40 -1.57 0.66
N ILE A 147 -10.80 -2.79 1.01
CA ILE A 147 -11.97 -3.09 1.84
C ILE A 147 -11.66 -2.83 3.31
N GLU A 148 -10.51 -3.31 3.80
CA GLU A 148 -10.07 -3.10 5.18
C GLU A 148 -9.87 -1.62 5.49
N GLY A 149 -9.19 -0.85 4.63
CA GLY A 149 -8.98 0.58 4.84
C GLY A 149 -10.28 1.41 4.82
N LYS A 150 -11.28 1.01 4.03
CA LYS A 150 -12.63 1.60 4.09
C LYS A 150 -13.36 1.20 5.37
N SER A 151 -13.20 -0.04 5.82
CA SER A 151 -13.82 -0.52 7.06
C SER A 151 -13.22 0.13 8.31
N GLU A 152 -11.91 0.37 8.34
CA GLU A 152 -11.22 1.04 9.46
C GLU A 152 -11.57 2.53 9.52
N LEU A 153 -11.60 3.23 8.39
CA LEU A 153 -12.08 4.61 8.33
C LEU A 153 -13.55 4.72 8.78
N ALA A 154 -14.42 3.84 8.29
CA ALA A 154 -15.82 3.81 8.69
C ALA A 154 -16.00 3.42 10.18
N ASN A 155 -15.15 2.55 10.73
CA ASN A 155 -15.19 2.20 12.14
C ASN A 155 -14.64 3.31 13.03
N MET A 156 -13.58 4.01 12.61
CA MET A 156 -13.05 5.19 13.30
C MET A 156 -14.06 6.34 13.30
N GLU A 157 -14.76 6.55 12.18
CA GLU A 157 -15.82 7.57 12.07
C GLU A 157 -17.00 7.25 12.99
N LYS A 158 -17.48 6.00 13.01
CA LYS A 158 -18.51 5.54 13.96
C LYS A 158 -18.08 5.65 15.43
N ASN A 159 -16.80 5.38 15.73
CA ASN A 159 -16.28 5.54 17.09
C ASN A 159 -16.20 7.01 17.51
N ARG A 160 -15.89 7.91 16.57
CA ARG A 160 -15.86 9.36 16.80
C ARG A 160 -17.27 9.91 17.06
N GLU A 161 -18.25 9.53 16.24
CA GLU A 161 -19.65 9.90 16.46
C GLU A 161 -20.18 9.43 17.83
N ARG A 162 -19.78 8.22 18.26
CA ARG A 162 -20.16 7.69 19.58
C ARG A 162 -19.51 8.47 20.73
N ALA A 163 -18.25 8.88 20.60
CA ALA A 163 -17.57 9.65 21.65
C ALA A 163 -18.16 11.05 21.81
N ASP A 164 -18.49 11.72 20.71
CA ASP A 164 -19.09 13.07 20.74
C ASP A 164 -20.52 13.05 21.32
N SER A 165 -21.27 11.95 21.13
CA SER A 165 -22.61 11.79 21.72
C SER A 165 -22.60 11.60 23.24
N VAL A 166 -21.54 11.04 23.83
CA VAL A 166 -21.45 10.80 25.28
C VAL A 166 -21.10 12.08 26.06
N LEU A 167 -20.29 12.96 25.47
CA LEU A 167 -19.91 14.24 26.09
C LEU A 167 -21.07 15.27 26.08
N ALA A 168 -21.99 15.16 25.12
CA ALA A 168 -23.17 16.01 25.05
C ALA A 168 -24.17 15.72 26.19
N ASP A 169 -24.35 14.45 26.56
CA ASP A 169 -25.26 14.05 27.64
C ASP A 169 -24.72 14.40 29.04
N GLU A 170 -23.40 14.37 29.24
CA GLU A 170 -22.76 14.83 30.48
C GLU A 170 -22.85 16.35 30.66
N GLN A 171 -22.66 17.13 29.59
CA GLN A 171 -22.81 18.60 29.65
C GLN A 171 -24.24 19.02 30.02
N ALA A 172 -25.26 18.35 29.49
CA ALA A 172 -26.65 18.66 29.82
C ALA A 172 -26.99 18.34 31.30
N ARG A 173 -26.45 17.24 31.84
CA ARG A 173 -26.62 16.88 33.25
C ARG A 173 -25.88 17.83 34.18
N ASP A 174 -24.66 18.22 33.83
CA ASP A 174 -23.89 19.17 34.63
C ASP A 174 -24.52 20.58 34.61
N GLU A 175 -25.05 21.04 33.48
CA GLU A 175 -25.79 22.32 33.44
C GLU A 175 -27.07 22.29 34.29
N GLU A 176 -27.79 21.17 34.32
CA GLU A 176 -28.98 21.02 35.15
C GLU A 176 -28.63 20.94 36.65
N LEU A 177 -27.53 20.26 36.99
CA LEU A 177 -27.01 20.15 38.36
C LEU A 177 -26.54 21.51 38.88
N MET A 178 -25.82 22.28 38.06
CA MET A 178 -25.33 23.62 38.39
C MET A 178 -26.48 24.62 38.59
N ARG A 179 -27.58 24.49 37.84
CA ARG A 179 -28.79 25.30 38.02
C ARG A 179 -29.53 24.98 39.32
N LYS A 180 -29.57 23.70 39.74
CA LYS A 180 -30.21 23.29 41.00
C LYS A 180 -29.41 23.68 42.25
N LEU A 181 -28.10 23.86 42.12
CA LEU A 181 -27.21 24.26 43.21
C LEU A 181 -27.10 25.79 43.40
N GLY A 182 -27.77 26.60 42.57
CA GLY A 182 -27.84 28.06 42.74
C GLY A 182 -26.51 28.79 42.51
N ILE A 183 -25.57 28.18 41.78
CA ILE A 183 -24.27 28.79 41.48
C ILE A 183 -24.45 29.68 40.25
N GLU A 184 -24.45 31.00 40.46
CA GLU A 184 -24.42 31.96 39.36
C GLU A 184 -23.14 31.78 38.54
N THR A 185 -23.31 31.58 37.23
CA THR A 185 -22.20 31.46 36.29
C THR A 185 -21.53 32.82 36.15
N GLY A 186 -20.40 33.00 36.84
CA GLY A 186 -19.51 34.16 36.66
C GLY A 186 -19.06 34.32 35.21
N PRO A 187 -18.61 35.52 34.81
CA PRO A 187 -18.40 35.86 33.41
C PRO A 187 -17.31 34.99 32.75
N LYS A 188 -17.60 34.61 31.51
CA LYS A 188 -16.75 33.81 30.63
C LYS A 188 -15.53 34.63 30.17
N SER A 189 -14.35 34.07 30.45
CA SER A 189 -13.04 34.38 29.89
C SER A 189 -12.26 35.60 30.46
N PRO A 190 -10.92 35.47 30.62
CA PRO A 190 -10.04 36.50 31.22
C PRO A 190 -9.96 37.85 30.48
N ILE A 191 -10.44 37.92 29.23
CA ILE A 191 -10.31 39.11 28.37
C ILE A 191 -11.30 40.21 28.80
N GLN A 192 -12.42 39.87 29.43
CA GLN A 192 -13.37 40.87 29.95
C GLN A 192 -12.95 41.47 31.31
N ALA A 193 -12.07 40.81 32.06
CA ALA A 193 -11.66 41.26 33.39
C ALA A 193 -10.56 42.32 33.36
N VAL A 194 -9.87 42.47 32.24
CA VAL A 194 -8.82 43.46 32.04
C VAL A 194 -9.17 44.20 30.75
N GLY A 195 -9.78 45.38 30.88
CA GLY A 195 -10.20 46.22 29.77
C GLY A 195 -9.12 46.33 28.67
N GLY A 196 -9.59 46.41 27.43
CA GLY A 196 -8.74 46.36 26.23
C GLY A 196 -7.60 47.38 26.26
N ILE A 197 -6.51 47.05 25.56
CA ILE A 197 -5.26 47.82 25.55
C ILE A 197 -5.48 49.27 25.08
N GLU A 198 -6.52 49.52 24.30
CA GLU A 198 -6.92 50.85 23.81
C GLU A 198 -7.30 51.81 24.96
N GLU A 199 -7.93 51.33 26.03
CA GLU A 199 -8.35 52.14 27.18
C GLU A 199 -7.14 52.63 28.02
N ARG A 200 -5.98 51.98 27.91
CA ARG A 200 -4.76 52.35 28.62
C ARG A 200 -3.91 53.41 27.92
N LEU A 201 -4.23 53.78 26.69
CA LEU A 201 -3.47 54.78 25.91
C LEU A 201 -4.03 56.21 26.03
N GLU A 202 -5.27 56.39 26.51
CA GLU A 202 -5.90 57.71 26.67
C GLU A 202 -5.70 58.35 28.05
N ALA A 203 -5.20 57.58 29.04
CA ALA A 203 -4.82 58.11 30.35
C ALA A 203 -3.33 58.50 30.35
N LYS A 204 -3.01 59.66 29.76
CA LYS A 204 -1.70 60.30 29.89
C LYS A 204 -1.83 61.72 30.41
#